data_AF-A0A3D1A4Y1-F1
#
_entry.id   AF-A0A3D1A4Y1-F1
#
_cell.length_a   1.000
_cell.length_b   1.000
_cell.length_c   1.000
_cell.angle_alpha   90.00
_cell.angle_beta   90.00
_cell.angle_gamma   90.00
#
_symmetry.space_group_name_H-M   'P 1'
#
loop_
_entity.id
_entity.type
_entity.pdbx_description
1 polymer ?
#
loop_
_entity_poly.entity_id
_entity_poly.type
_entity_poly.pdbx_seq_one_letter_code
_entity_poly.pdbx_strand_id
1 'polypeptide(L)'
;MMKRLFLAFLSFTAFYSFSSAQQPSALDQLNPSGEQLSLPPLQLPERGGAIDYTLGWDDSAPLSYAQRPAEVTAGGGTEVIKSVRSGRTPADHKSYAWETVTVNPALIEKALYAYKTFGTGHTFLVFTFKPGGAVDSRGTEIPALTFGAEGWSREPQGYNITHALAGKYPLIWLATTFESYADYTVNLKQKEIFFRNISIGRESTLRLFGLLLARIEETNRNKETYNLFSNSCTNNPVNLLNQVVPEPQRISLEVAGLMNPNASIPKYAVKKYTEKGTLRAAESSIGPGNFDSFDITKI
;
A
#
# COMPACT_ATOMS: atom_id res chain seq x y z
N MET A 1 -52.23 -38.40 48.69
CA MET A 1 -52.83 -38.71 47.37
C MET A 1 -52.05 -37.90 46.34
N MET A 2 -51.33 -38.41 45.34
CA MET A 2 -51.17 -39.73 44.75
C MET A 2 -49.69 -39.88 44.35
N LYS A 3 -49.13 -41.07 44.65
CA LYS A 3 -47.84 -41.57 44.15
C LYS A 3 -48.00 -42.05 42.71
N ARG A 4 -46.92 -41.98 41.91
CA ARG A 4 -46.46 -43.01 40.94
C ARG A 4 -45.12 -42.53 40.37
N LEU A 5 -43.98 -43.07 40.81
CA LEU A 5 -43.31 -44.29 40.33
C LEU A 5 -43.18 -44.34 38.79
N PHE A 6 -41.97 -44.07 38.27
CA PHE A 6 -41.43 -44.66 37.04
C PHE A 6 -39.90 -44.67 37.17
N LEU A 7 -39.36 -45.81 37.61
CA LEU A 7 -38.62 -46.79 36.82
C LEU A 7 -37.20 -46.32 36.46
N ALA A 8 -36.26 -46.73 37.32
CA ALA A 8 -34.84 -46.76 37.02
C ALA A 8 -34.57 -47.93 36.07
N PHE A 9 -34.05 -47.65 34.88
CA PHE A 9 -33.43 -48.64 34.02
C PHE A 9 -31.92 -48.40 34.02
N LEU A 10 -31.18 -49.32 34.64
CA LEU A 10 -29.75 -49.48 34.42
C LEU A 10 -29.56 -49.92 32.97
N SER A 11 -28.74 -49.19 32.23
CA SER A 11 -28.16 -49.68 30.97
C SER A 11 -26.67 -49.43 31.02
N PHE A 12 -25.96 -50.51 31.29
CA PHE A 12 -24.52 -50.65 31.13
C PHE A 12 -24.24 -50.69 29.62
N THR A 13 -23.54 -49.70 29.06
CA THR A 13 -22.98 -49.79 27.72
C THR A 13 -21.52 -49.36 27.75
N ALA A 14 -20.70 -50.24 27.20
CA ALA A 14 -19.25 -50.23 27.23
C ALA A 14 -18.62 -48.96 26.64
N PHE A 15 -17.53 -48.51 27.27
CA PHE A 15 -16.55 -47.66 26.62
C PHE A 15 -15.89 -48.45 25.49
N TYR A 16 -16.24 -48.13 24.24
CA TYR A 16 -15.39 -48.44 23.09
C TYR A 16 -14.45 -47.25 22.87
N SER A 17 -13.16 -47.50 23.09
CA SER A 17 -12.09 -46.62 22.62
C SER A 17 -12.12 -46.60 21.09
N PHE A 18 -12.54 -45.48 20.50
CA PHE A 18 -12.25 -45.22 19.09
C PHE A 18 -10.77 -44.89 18.96
N SER A 19 -9.96 -45.90 18.65
CA SER A 19 -8.67 -45.68 17.99
C SER A 19 -8.99 -45.29 16.55
N SER A 20 -8.89 -44.00 16.23
CA SER A 20 -8.90 -43.54 14.84
C SER A 20 -7.60 -44.00 14.20
N ALA A 21 -7.63 -45.16 13.54
CA ALA A 21 -6.62 -45.52 12.57
C ALA A 21 -6.59 -44.41 11.51
N GLN A 22 -5.53 -43.59 11.50
CA GLN A 22 -5.29 -42.64 10.44
C GLN A 22 -5.20 -43.43 9.13
N GLN A 23 -6.13 -43.15 8.21
CA GLN A 23 -5.98 -43.58 6.84
C GLN A 23 -4.66 -42.97 6.32
N PRO A 24 -3.79 -43.77 5.67
CA PRO A 24 -2.59 -43.25 5.04
C PRO A 24 -2.96 -42.13 4.08
N SER A 25 -2.19 -41.06 4.11
CA SER A 25 -2.44 -39.90 3.27
C SER A 25 -2.39 -40.31 1.80
N ALA A 26 -3.03 -39.54 0.91
CA ALA A 26 -2.92 -39.75 -0.53
C ALA A 26 -1.46 -39.70 -1.03
N LEU A 27 -0.53 -39.18 -0.21
CA LEU A 27 0.91 -39.18 -0.46
C LEU A 27 1.55 -40.55 -0.21
N ASP A 28 1.09 -41.29 0.80
CA ASP A 28 1.64 -42.60 1.19
C ASP A 28 1.28 -43.71 0.18
N GLN A 29 0.25 -43.49 -0.64
CA GLN A 29 -0.18 -44.41 -1.69
C GLN A 29 0.67 -44.32 -2.97
N LEU A 30 1.53 -43.29 -3.09
CA LEU A 30 2.32 -43.03 -4.30
C LEU A 30 3.76 -43.57 -4.23
N ASN A 31 4.20 -44.15 -3.12
CA ASN A 31 5.52 -44.79 -3.04
C ASN A 31 5.55 -46.04 -2.11
N PRO A 32 4.96 -47.16 -2.54
CA PRO A 32 4.80 -48.35 -1.69
C PRO A 32 6.09 -49.16 -1.45
N SER A 33 7.20 -48.85 -2.12
CA SER A 33 8.44 -49.66 -2.04
C SER A 33 9.63 -48.99 -1.35
N GLY A 34 9.54 -47.72 -0.93
CA GLY A 34 10.58 -47.07 -0.13
C GLY A 34 11.96 -46.96 -0.79
N GLU A 35 12.11 -47.27 -2.08
CA GLU A 35 13.36 -47.09 -2.79
C GLU A 35 13.55 -45.62 -3.17
N GLN A 36 14.63 -45.04 -2.64
CA GLN A 36 15.05 -43.68 -2.94
C GLN A 36 15.64 -43.66 -4.36
N LEU A 37 14.85 -43.19 -5.33
CA LEU A 37 15.33 -42.88 -6.68
C LEU A 37 16.44 -41.81 -6.59
N SER A 38 17.71 -42.22 -6.72
CA SER A 38 18.82 -41.27 -6.86
C SER A 38 18.89 -40.81 -8.32
N LEU A 39 18.44 -39.59 -8.57
CA LEU A 39 18.69 -38.91 -9.83
C LEU A 39 20.06 -38.23 -9.79
N PRO A 40 20.87 -38.27 -10.86
CA PRO A 40 22.11 -37.52 -10.92
C PRO A 40 21.82 -36.01 -10.78
N PRO A 41 22.65 -35.25 -10.05
CA PRO A 41 22.38 -33.85 -9.80
C PRO A 41 22.46 -33.07 -11.12
N LEU A 42 21.33 -32.48 -11.51
CA LEU A 42 21.29 -31.49 -12.58
C LEU A 42 21.94 -30.20 -12.07
N GLN A 43 23.10 -29.83 -12.62
CA GLN A 43 23.61 -28.47 -12.45
C GLN A 43 22.78 -27.52 -13.33
N LEU A 44 21.85 -26.82 -12.70
CA LEU A 44 21.16 -25.68 -13.28
C LEU A 44 22.05 -24.43 -13.15
N PRO A 45 22.01 -23.49 -14.11
CA PRO A 45 22.67 -22.20 -13.95
C PRO A 45 22.09 -21.50 -12.71
N GLU A 46 22.94 -20.79 -11.94
CA GLU A 46 22.55 -20.05 -10.72
C GLU A 46 21.31 -19.18 -10.99
N ARG A 47 20.14 -19.73 -10.64
CA ARG A 47 18.94 -18.97 -10.37
C ARG A 47 19.05 -18.59 -8.91
N GLY A 48 19.08 -17.28 -8.65
CA GLY A 48 19.14 -16.71 -7.30
C GLY A 48 18.27 -17.51 -6.33
N GLY A 49 18.88 -17.88 -5.20
CA GLY A 49 18.34 -18.86 -4.27
C GLY A 49 16.87 -18.66 -3.94
N ALA A 50 16.21 -19.75 -3.54
CA ALA A 50 14.90 -19.68 -2.90
C ALA A 50 14.94 -18.56 -1.85
N ILE A 51 14.06 -17.56 -2.00
CA ILE A 51 13.90 -16.52 -0.99
C ILE A 51 13.45 -17.23 0.28
N ASP A 52 14.34 -17.29 1.26
CA ASP A 52 13.99 -17.75 2.59
C ASP A 52 13.04 -16.72 3.21
N TYR A 53 11.75 -17.06 3.24
CA TYR A 53 10.68 -16.21 3.77
C TYR A 53 10.72 -16.08 5.29
N THR A 54 11.69 -16.72 5.95
CA THR A 54 11.99 -16.57 7.39
C THR A 54 13.21 -15.69 7.66
N LEU A 55 13.82 -15.08 6.63
CA LEU A 55 14.90 -14.11 6.80
C LEU A 55 14.41 -12.84 7.54
N GLY A 56 14.52 -12.92 8.87
CA GLY A 56 15.04 -11.87 9.73
C GLY A 56 14.26 -10.57 9.75
N TRP A 57 13.02 -10.59 10.24
CA TRP A 57 12.48 -9.36 10.84
C TRP A 57 13.40 -8.96 12.00
N ASP A 58 14.25 -7.97 11.75
CA ASP A 58 15.15 -7.41 12.73
C ASP A 58 14.55 -6.12 13.27
N ASP A 59 13.99 -6.17 14.47
CA ASP A 59 13.42 -4.99 15.12
C ASP A 59 14.46 -3.91 15.45
N SER A 60 15.75 -4.28 15.46
CA SER A 60 16.87 -3.37 15.69
C SER A 60 17.39 -2.72 14.40
N ALA A 61 17.03 -3.24 13.23
CA ALA A 61 17.45 -2.66 11.95
C ALA A 61 16.85 -1.25 11.76
N PRO A 62 17.62 -0.29 11.23
CA PRO A 62 17.14 1.07 11.04
C PRO A 62 15.97 1.11 10.06
N LEU A 63 15.06 2.06 10.27
CA LEU A 63 13.97 2.33 9.34
C LEU A 63 14.51 2.94 8.02
N SER A 64 13.76 2.79 6.93
CA SER A 64 14.20 3.23 5.61
C SER A 64 14.49 4.72 5.54
N TYR A 65 15.68 5.05 5.05
CA TYR A 65 16.16 6.42 4.91
C TYR A 65 15.37 7.22 3.87
N ALA A 66 14.71 6.53 2.93
CA ALA A 66 13.85 7.15 1.94
C ALA A 66 12.44 7.45 2.48
N GLN A 67 12.12 7.01 3.70
CA GLN A 67 10.79 7.08 4.29
C GLN A 67 10.82 7.88 5.59
N ARG A 68 9.90 8.84 5.73
CA ARG A 68 9.68 9.58 6.97
C ARG A 68 8.19 9.92 7.07
N PRO A 69 7.55 9.74 8.23
CA PRO A 69 6.16 10.15 8.40
C PRO A 69 6.03 11.66 8.19
N ALA A 70 5.10 12.05 7.33
CA ALA A 70 4.66 13.42 7.21
C ALA A 70 3.96 13.86 8.50
N GLU A 71 4.13 15.11 8.88
CA GLU A 71 3.40 15.73 9.99
C GLU A 71 2.64 16.93 9.46
N VAL A 72 1.38 17.07 9.87
CA VAL A 72 0.52 18.17 9.44
C VAL A 72 0.24 19.07 10.64
N THR A 73 0.24 20.37 10.38
CA THR A 73 -0.20 21.39 11.33
C THR A 73 -1.03 22.43 10.60
N ALA A 74 -2.25 22.66 11.07
CA ALA A 74 -3.13 23.69 10.51
C ALA A 74 -2.60 25.10 10.81
N GLY A 75 -2.65 25.98 9.81
CA GLY A 75 -2.15 27.36 9.89
C GLY A 75 -3.11 28.37 9.26
N GLY A 76 -4.22 28.69 9.95
CA GLY A 76 -5.02 29.89 9.68
C GLY A 76 -5.46 30.13 8.22
N GLY A 77 -5.78 29.06 7.47
CA GLY A 77 -6.13 29.13 6.03
C GLY A 77 -5.05 28.58 5.08
N THR A 78 -3.89 28.24 5.63
CA THR A 78 -2.84 27.44 5.00
C THR A 78 -2.57 26.18 5.81
N GLU A 79 -2.02 25.16 5.17
CA GLU A 79 -1.65 23.90 5.80
C GLU A 79 -0.13 23.76 5.77
N VAL A 80 0.48 23.42 6.90
CA VAL A 80 1.93 23.21 6.99
C VAL A 80 2.19 21.71 7.07
N ILE A 81 2.94 21.20 6.10
CA ILE A 81 3.34 19.79 6.01
C ILE A 81 4.84 19.71 6.25
N LYS A 82 5.25 19.05 7.31
CA LYS A 82 6.66 18.79 7.64
C LYS A 82 7.09 17.43 7.11
N SER A 83 8.40 17.23 7.03
CA SER A 83 9.01 15.98 6.57
C SER A 83 8.61 15.65 5.12
N VAL A 84 8.51 16.67 4.25
CA VAL A 84 8.28 16.45 2.82
C VAL A 84 9.60 16.12 2.16
N ARG A 85 9.70 14.92 1.56
CA ARG A 85 10.91 14.55 0.82
C ARG A 85 11.04 15.40 -0.44
N SER A 86 12.19 16.01 -0.66
CA SER A 86 12.42 16.92 -1.79
C SER A 86 13.74 16.59 -2.51
N GLY A 87 13.91 17.20 -3.68
CA GLY A 87 15.13 17.05 -4.48
C GLY A 87 15.30 15.67 -5.13
N ARG A 88 16.46 15.47 -5.75
CA ARG A 88 16.84 14.21 -6.40
C ARG A 88 17.21 13.16 -5.36
N THR A 89 17.13 11.91 -5.76
CA THR A 89 17.68 10.78 -5.02
C THR A 89 19.17 10.99 -4.79
N PRO A 90 19.64 10.99 -3.53
CA PRO A 90 21.05 11.18 -3.22
C PRO A 90 21.86 9.96 -3.66
N ALA A 91 23.12 10.16 -4.06
CA ALA A 91 23.99 9.09 -4.55
C ALA A 91 24.28 8.00 -3.50
N ASP A 92 24.21 8.33 -2.21
CA ASP A 92 24.38 7.39 -1.11
C ASP A 92 23.10 6.61 -0.74
N HIS A 93 21.97 6.94 -1.38
CA HIS A 93 20.62 6.43 -1.10
C HIS A 93 20.18 6.57 0.35
N LYS A 94 20.75 7.52 1.10
CA LYS A 94 20.52 7.72 2.54
C LYS A 94 20.27 9.17 2.92
N SER A 95 20.99 10.12 2.34
CA SER A 95 20.94 11.55 2.70
C SER A 95 19.82 12.32 1.98
N TYR A 96 18.59 11.81 2.04
CA TYR A 96 17.43 12.48 1.44
C TYR A 96 17.17 13.84 2.10
N ALA A 97 16.79 14.84 1.29
CA ALA A 97 16.37 16.14 1.78
C ALA A 97 14.92 16.09 2.28
N TRP A 98 14.67 16.74 3.41
CA TRP A 98 13.37 16.79 4.08
C TRP A 98 13.02 18.24 4.41
N GLU A 99 11.96 18.74 3.79
CA GLU A 99 11.54 20.13 3.88
C GLU A 99 10.25 20.29 4.68
N THR A 100 9.99 21.53 5.07
CA THR A 100 8.65 21.97 5.47
C THR A 100 8.02 22.71 4.31
N VAL A 101 6.79 22.33 3.97
CA VAL A 101 6.02 22.92 2.86
C VAL A 101 4.76 23.58 3.42
N THR A 102 4.54 24.82 3.00
CA THR A 102 3.27 25.52 3.25
C THR A 102 2.39 25.39 2.03
N VAL A 103 1.16 24.93 2.22
CA VAL A 103 0.17 24.72 1.18
C VAL A 103 -0.99 25.70 1.38
N ASN A 104 -1.40 26.38 0.32
CA ASN A 104 -2.66 27.09 0.25
C ASN A 104 -3.68 26.21 -0.48
N PRO A 105 -4.64 25.55 0.22
CA PRO A 105 -5.59 24.65 -0.42
C PRO A 105 -6.43 25.35 -1.49
N ALA A 106 -6.69 26.65 -1.36
CA ALA A 106 -7.45 27.43 -2.33
C ALA A 106 -6.80 27.49 -3.72
N LEU A 107 -5.51 27.18 -3.81
CA LEU A 107 -4.72 27.14 -5.05
C LEU A 107 -4.45 25.72 -5.56
N ILE A 108 -5.00 24.68 -4.93
CA ILE A 108 -5.04 23.33 -5.52
C ILE A 108 -5.82 23.39 -6.84
N GLU A 109 -5.19 22.93 -7.91
CA GLU A 109 -5.80 22.92 -9.23
C GLU A 109 -6.59 21.64 -9.48
N LYS A 110 -5.97 20.47 -9.25
CA LYS A 110 -6.61 19.16 -9.40
C LYS A 110 -5.97 18.12 -8.50
N ALA A 111 -6.67 17.00 -8.35
CA ALA A 111 -6.16 15.79 -7.72
C ALA A 111 -6.08 14.66 -8.77
N LEU A 112 -5.00 13.90 -8.72
CA LEU A 112 -4.73 12.77 -9.58
C LEU A 112 -4.67 11.50 -8.75
N TYR A 113 -5.17 10.41 -9.33
CA TYR A 113 -5.00 9.07 -8.79
C TYR A 113 -3.83 8.42 -9.52
N ALA A 114 -2.79 8.06 -8.79
CA ALA A 114 -1.56 7.56 -9.35
C ALA A 114 -1.25 6.17 -8.82
N TYR A 115 -0.62 5.35 -9.66
CA TYR A 115 -0.31 3.98 -9.32
C TYR A 115 0.94 3.46 -10.04
N LYS A 116 1.58 2.46 -9.43
CA LYS A 116 2.68 1.68 -10.03
C LYS A 116 2.40 0.19 -9.82
N THR A 117 2.77 -0.64 -10.79
CA THR A 117 2.26 -2.02 -10.90
C THR A 117 3.30 -3.12 -10.69
N PHE A 118 4.40 -2.82 -10.00
CA PHE A 118 5.43 -3.81 -9.66
C PHE A 118 5.24 -4.39 -8.25
N GLY A 119 5.47 -5.69 -8.08
CA GLY A 119 5.22 -6.41 -6.82
C GLY A 119 3.72 -6.43 -6.47
N THR A 120 3.38 -6.11 -5.22
CA THR A 120 1.98 -5.91 -4.78
C THR A 120 1.34 -4.64 -5.35
N GLY A 121 2.12 -3.81 -6.04
CA GLY A 121 1.72 -2.51 -6.57
C GLY A 121 1.54 -1.47 -5.47
N HIS A 122 1.41 -0.20 -5.87
CA HIS A 122 1.27 0.91 -4.94
C HIS A 122 0.37 1.98 -5.55
N THR A 123 -0.48 2.57 -4.72
CA THR A 123 -1.42 3.62 -5.09
C THR A 123 -1.14 4.83 -4.23
N PHE A 124 -1.31 6.02 -4.79
CA PHE A 124 -1.10 7.27 -4.09
C PHE A 124 -1.90 8.40 -4.74
N LEU A 125 -2.04 9.50 -4.02
CA LEU A 125 -2.69 10.71 -4.51
C LEU A 125 -1.64 11.76 -4.86
N VAL A 126 -1.88 12.51 -5.92
CA VAL A 126 -1.06 13.67 -6.30
C VAL A 126 -1.96 14.89 -6.38
N PHE A 127 -1.53 15.99 -5.78
CA PHE A 127 -2.21 17.28 -5.89
C PHE A 127 -1.30 18.23 -6.65
N THR A 128 -1.84 18.88 -7.69
CA THR A 128 -1.12 19.94 -8.40
C THR A 128 -1.63 21.31 -7.95
N PHE A 129 -0.75 22.30 -8.07
CA PHE A 129 -0.98 23.63 -7.53
C PHE A 129 -0.80 24.70 -8.61
N LYS A 130 -1.61 25.75 -8.52
CA LYS A 130 -1.31 27.02 -9.19
C LYS A 130 -0.10 27.68 -8.50
N PRO A 131 0.56 28.66 -9.16
CA PRO A 131 1.63 29.45 -8.54
C PRO A 131 1.24 29.97 -7.15
N GLY A 132 2.18 29.90 -6.20
CA GLY A 132 1.96 30.18 -4.77
C GLY A 132 1.12 29.15 -3.99
N GLY A 133 0.65 28.07 -4.61
CA GLY A 133 -0.21 27.08 -3.96
C GLY A 133 0.51 26.10 -3.04
N ALA A 134 1.77 25.81 -3.30
CA ALA A 134 2.66 25.12 -2.38
C ALA A 134 4.06 25.72 -2.47
N VAL A 135 4.68 26.02 -1.33
CA VAL A 135 6.02 26.61 -1.25
C VAL A 135 6.86 25.94 -0.16
N ASP A 136 8.14 25.72 -0.42
CA ASP A 136 9.08 25.24 0.60
C ASP A 136 9.49 26.36 1.59
N SER A 137 10.29 25.99 2.58
CA SER A 137 10.82 26.90 3.61
C SER A 137 11.65 28.07 3.06
N ARG A 138 12.12 27.98 1.80
CA ARG A 138 12.91 28.99 1.10
C ARG A 138 12.08 29.83 0.14
N GLY A 139 10.77 29.58 0.06
CA GLY A 139 9.86 30.24 -0.89
C GLY A 139 9.89 29.67 -2.30
N THR A 140 10.49 28.49 -2.51
CA THR A 140 10.50 27.81 -3.81
C THR A 140 9.12 27.22 -4.09
N GLU A 141 8.55 27.51 -5.25
CA GLU A 141 7.26 26.93 -5.66
C GLU A 141 7.36 25.42 -5.90
N ILE A 142 6.34 24.69 -5.44
CA ILE A 142 6.22 23.24 -5.63
C ILE A 142 4.98 22.99 -6.51
N PRO A 143 5.15 22.54 -7.76
CA PRO A 143 4.04 22.39 -8.69
C PRO A 143 3.10 21.24 -8.31
N ALA A 144 3.64 20.20 -7.65
CA ALA A 144 2.85 19.06 -7.21
C ALA A 144 3.44 18.34 -5.99
N LEU A 145 2.55 17.84 -5.13
CA LEU A 145 2.88 17.01 -3.98
C LEU A 145 2.28 15.61 -4.15
N THR A 146 3.05 14.60 -3.79
CA THR A 146 2.66 13.19 -3.82
C THR A 146 2.50 12.66 -2.39
N PHE A 147 1.41 11.92 -2.15
CA PHE A 147 1.05 11.36 -0.86
C PHE A 147 0.71 9.87 -0.96
N GLY A 148 1.54 9.03 -0.34
CA GLY A 148 1.37 7.58 -0.32
C GLY A 148 1.38 7.04 1.10
N ALA A 149 0.41 6.18 1.43
CA ALA A 149 0.46 5.39 2.66
C ALA A 149 1.44 4.22 2.45
N GLU A 150 2.42 4.07 3.34
CA GLU A 150 3.50 3.10 3.17
C GLU A 150 3.73 2.30 4.45
N GLY A 151 4.12 1.03 4.29
CA GLY A 151 4.74 0.30 5.37
C GLY A 151 6.15 0.84 5.56
N TRP A 152 6.44 1.37 6.76
CA TRP A 152 7.77 1.88 7.08
C TRP A 152 8.75 0.71 7.22
N SER A 153 9.42 0.42 6.12
CA SER A 153 10.32 -0.72 5.99
C SER A 153 11.64 -0.47 6.70
N ARG A 154 12.40 -1.54 6.92
CA ARG A 154 13.71 -1.50 7.57
C ARG A 154 14.81 -1.76 6.55
N GLU A 155 15.99 -1.22 6.77
CA GLU A 155 17.16 -1.34 5.89
C GLU A 155 18.17 -2.34 6.45
N PRO A 156 18.88 -3.08 5.59
CA PRO A 156 18.82 -3.04 4.12
C PRO A 156 17.73 -3.96 3.50
N GLN A 157 16.93 -4.64 4.32
CA GLN A 157 16.05 -5.73 3.87
C GLN A 157 14.85 -5.23 3.04
N GLY A 158 14.43 -3.98 3.24
CA GLY A 158 13.34 -3.34 2.51
C GLY A 158 11.96 -3.93 2.82
N TYR A 159 11.03 -3.78 1.87
CA TYR A 159 9.66 -4.27 2.00
C TYR A 159 9.55 -5.77 1.68
N ASN A 160 8.85 -6.50 2.54
CA ASN A 160 8.50 -7.90 2.39
C ASN A 160 6.97 -8.11 2.58
N ILE A 161 6.35 -8.84 1.65
CA ILE A 161 4.91 -9.12 1.63
C ILE A 161 4.46 -9.90 2.87
N THR A 162 5.21 -10.89 3.35
CA THR A 162 4.82 -11.71 4.51
C THR A 162 4.79 -10.87 5.79
N HIS A 163 5.77 -9.99 5.98
CA HIS A 163 5.79 -9.01 7.06
C HIS A 163 4.63 -8.01 6.98
N ALA A 164 4.24 -7.61 5.77
CA ALA A 164 3.08 -6.75 5.56
C ALA A 164 1.75 -7.45 5.85
N LEU A 165 1.64 -8.75 5.55
CA LEU A 165 0.49 -9.57 5.94
C LEU A 165 0.41 -9.76 7.46
N ALA A 166 1.57 -9.94 8.10
CA ALA A 166 1.70 -10.11 9.54
C ALA A 166 1.64 -8.80 10.35
N GLY A 167 1.42 -7.65 9.69
CA GLY A 167 1.32 -6.36 10.37
C GLY A 167 2.61 -5.94 11.09
N LYS A 168 3.78 -6.18 10.48
CA LYS A 168 5.07 -5.87 11.11
C LYS A 168 5.51 -4.42 10.88
N TYR A 169 5.08 -3.79 9.79
CA TYR A 169 5.47 -2.42 9.48
C TYR A 169 4.54 -1.41 10.18
N PRO A 170 5.09 -0.36 10.81
CA PRO A 170 4.32 0.85 11.07
C PRO A 170 3.73 1.37 9.76
N LEU A 171 2.48 1.82 9.78
CA LEU A 171 1.91 2.61 8.71
C LEU A 171 2.41 4.05 8.85
N ILE A 172 2.92 4.60 7.76
CA ILE A 172 3.20 6.03 7.65
C ILE A 172 2.50 6.60 6.42
N TRP A 173 2.32 7.91 6.41
CA TRP A 173 2.09 8.64 5.18
C TRP A 173 3.37 9.34 4.77
N LEU A 174 3.85 9.02 3.59
CA LEU A 174 4.96 9.69 2.95
C LEU A 174 4.43 10.87 2.13
N ALA A 175 4.92 12.07 2.41
CA ALA A 175 4.73 13.26 1.59
C ALA A 175 6.03 13.59 0.85
N THR A 176 5.93 13.90 -0.44
CA THR A 176 7.10 14.20 -1.28
C THR A 176 6.75 15.26 -2.32
N THR A 177 7.74 16.00 -2.82
CA THR A 177 7.57 16.68 -4.10
C THR A 177 7.45 15.65 -5.22
N PHE A 178 6.71 15.98 -6.27
CA PHE A 178 6.57 15.08 -7.42
C PHE A 178 7.91 14.64 -7.99
N GLU A 179 8.85 15.58 -8.14
CA GLU A 179 10.19 15.33 -8.70
C GLU A 179 10.97 14.33 -7.86
N SER A 180 10.91 14.44 -6.53
CA SER A 180 11.58 13.50 -5.61
C SER A 180 10.98 12.10 -5.67
N TYR A 181 9.65 12.00 -5.76
CA TYR A 181 8.99 10.70 -5.88
C TYR A 181 9.24 10.04 -7.23
N ALA A 182 9.13 10.83 -8.29
CA ALA A 182 9.34 10.38 -9.66
C ALA A 182 10.79 9.93 -9.84
N ASP A 183 11.78 10.71 -9.40
CA ASP A 183 13.19 10.34 -9.55
C ASP A 183 13.52 9.06 -8.78
N TYR A 184 13.06 8.93 -7.53
CA TYR A 184 13.21 7.70 -6.75
C TYR A 184 12.59 6.50 -7.47
N THR A 185 11.39 6.65 -8.02
CA THR A 185 10.66 5.54 -8.62
C THR A 185 11.20 5.17 -10.00
N VAL A 186 11.48 6.17 -10.83
CA VAL A 186 11.86 6.00 -12.23
C VAL A 186 13.36 5.76 -12.36
N ASN A 187 14.21 6.59 -11.75
CA ASN A 187 15.65 6.50 -11.96
C ASN A 187 16.33 5.54 -10.98
N LEU A 188 15.95 5.54 -9.69
CA LEU A 188 16.54 4.58 -8.75
C LEU A 188 15.88 3.20 -8.85
N LYS A 189 14.54 3.13 -8.84
CA LYS A 189 13.84 1.83 -8.85
C LYS A 189 13.56 1.29 -10.26
N GLN A 190 13.81 2.07 -11.31
CA GLN A 190 13.61 1.65 -12.71
C GLN A 190 12.17 1.19 -12.97
N LYS A 191 11.18 1.98 -12.49
CA LYS A 191 9.74 1.69 -12.59
C LYS A 191 8.96 2.83 -13.20
N GLU A 192 7.85 2.49 -13.84
CA GLU A 192 6.89 3.46 -14.36
C GLU A 192 5.86 3.86 -13.30
N ILE A 193 5.36 5.08 -13.43
CA ILE A 193 4.19 5.58 -12.71
C ILE A 193 3.11 5.93 -13.73
N PHE A 194 1.88 5.57 -13.41
CA PHE A 194 0.69 5.86 -14.20
C PHE A 194 -0.21 6.82 -13.43
N PHE A 195 -0.84 7.74 -14.14
CA PHE A 195 -1.71 8.78 -13.59
C PHE A 195 -3.04 8.81 -14.30
N ARG A 196 -4.11 8.99 -13.53
CA ARG A 196 -5.44 9.28 -14.05
C ARG A 196 -6.05 10.47 -13.32
N ASN A 197 -6.68 11.34 -14.09
CA ASN A 197 -7.46 12.44 -13.54
C ASN A 197 -8.67 11.91 -12.76
N ILE A 198 -8.86 12.43 -11.56
CA ILE A 198 -10.06 12.18 -10.77
C ILE A 198 -11.17 13.11 -11.26
N SER A 199 -12.30 12.55 -11.67
CA SER A 199 -13.44 13.28 -12.22
C SER A 199 -14.36 13.80 -11.10
N ILE A 200 -13.84 14.67 -10.25
CA ILE A 200 -14.57 15.32 -9.15
C ILE A 200 -14.51 16.85 -9.27
N GLY A 201 -15.50 17.54 -8.69
CA GLY A 201 -15.55 19.00 -8.65
C GLY A 201 -14.62 19.61 -7.61
N ARG A 202 -14.45 20.95 -7.67
CA ARG A 202 -13.54 21.71 -6.81
C ARG A 202 -13.72 21.45 -5.32
N GLU A 203 -14.97 21.46 -4.84
CA GLU A 203 -15.29 21.21 -3.43
C GLU A 203 -14.87 19.80 -2.99
N SER A 204 -15.16 18.78 -3.79
CA SER A 204 -14.71 17.40 -3.53
C SER A 204 -13.19 17.27 -3.57
N THR A 205 -12.49 18.00 -4.44
CA THR A 205 -11.01 18.04 -4.46
C THR A 205 -10.45 18.62 -3.16
N LEU A 206 -10.99 19.74 -2.70
CA LEU A 206 -10.59 20.36 -1.42
C LEU A 206 -10.88 19.44 -0.25
N ARG A 207 -12.06 18.80 -0.25
CA ARG A 207 -12.45 17.84 0.78
C ARG A 207 -11.55 16.61 0.78
N LEU A 208 -11.14 16.12 -0.39
CA LEU A 208 -10.21 14.99 -0.51
C LEU A 208 -8.85 15.34 0.11
N PHE A 209 -8.36 16.55 -0.15
CA PHE A 209 -7.12 17.04 0.46
C PHE A 209 -7.25 17.16 1.98
N GLY A 210 -8.33 17.76 2.48
CA GLY A 210 -8.59 17.85 3.93
C GLY A 210 -8.69 16.48 4.61
N LEU A 211 -9.39 15.53 3.99
CA LEU A 211 -9.50 14.14 4.49
C LEU A 211 -8.14 13.44 4.50
N LEU A 212 -7.31 13.66 3.47
CA LEU A 212 -5.94 13.15 3.44
C LEU A 212 -5.13 13.69 4.62
N LEU A 213 -5.15 15.01 4.86
CA LEU A 213 -4.41 15.62 5.97
C LEU A 213 -4.86 15.08 7.32
N ALA A 214 -6.18 15.01 7.56
CA ALA A 214 -6.75 14.42 8.77
C ALA A 214 -6.34 12.95 8.94
N ARG A 215 -6.24 12.20 7.82
CA ARG A 215 -5.80 10.80 7.83
C ARG A 215 -4.33 10.66 8.20
N ILE A 216 -3.45 11.57 7.77
CA ILE A 216 -2.05 11.63 8.19
C ILE A 216 -1.97 11.82 9.72
N GLU A 217 -2.69 12.80 10.26
CA GLU A 217 -2.71 13.08 11.69
C GLU A 217 -3.25 11.89 12.50
N GLU A 218 -4.33 11.25 12.03
CA GLU A 218 -4.91 10.07 12.65
C GLU A 218 -3.90 8.90 12.69
N THR A 219 -3.27 8.59 11.56
CA THR A 219 -2.25 7.52 11.48
C THR A 219 -1.11 7.77 12.47
N ASN A 220 -0.61 9.00 12.55
CA ASN A 220 0.47 9.37 13.47
C ASN A 220 0.03 9.26 14.94
N ARG A 221 -1.15 9.79 15.28
CA ARG A 221 -1.70 9.76 16.64
C ARG A 221 -1.94 8.34 17.13
N ASN A 222 -2.50 7.49 16.27
CA ASN A 222 -2.87 6.12 16.60
C ASN A 222 -1.71 5.12 16.45
N LYS A 223 -0.59 5.52 15.84
CA LYS A 223 0.57 4.67 15.55
C LYS A 223 0.15 3.39 14.82
N GLU A 224 -0.61 3.57 13.75
CA GLU A 224 -1.22 2.44 13.06
C GLU A 224 -0.20 1.52 12.40
N THR A 225 -0.66 0.31 12.08
CA THR A 225 0.15 -0.72 11.43
C THR A 225 -0.30 -0.91 9.99
N TYR A 226 0.67 -1.09 9.08
CA TYR A 226 0.41 -1.43 7.70
C TYR A 226 -0.08 -2.88 7.58
N ASN A 227 -1.18 -3.08 6.88
CA ASN A 227 -1.65 -4.40 6.48
C ASN A 227 -2.01 -4.39 4.99
N LEU A 228 -1.52 -5.37 4.24
CA LEU A 228 -1.68 -5.43 2.79
C LEU A 228 -3.15 -5.35 2.31
N PHE A 229 -4.10 -5.89 3.08
CA PHE A 229 -5.50 -6.01 2.66
C PHE A 229 -6.45 -5.03 3.35
N SER A 230 -6.15 -4.61 4.59
CA SER A 230 -7.05 -3.76 5.37
C SER A 230 -6.56 -2.32 5.56
N ASN A 231 -5.24 -2.11 5.66
CA ASN A 231 -4.65 -0.79 5.92
C ASN A 231 -3.37 -0.61 5.11
N SER A 232 -3.54 -0.51 3.79
CA SER A 232 -2.46 -0.56 2.81
C SER A 232 -2.31 0.74 2.03
N CYS A 233 -1.28 0.77 1.17
CA CYS A 233 -1.10 1.83 0.19
C CYS A 233 -2.26 1.98 -0.80
N THR A 234 -3.11 0.96 -0.99
CA THR A 234 -4.25 1.04 -1.92
C THR A 234 -5.57 1.24 -1.20
N ASN A 235 -5.78 0.58 -0.06
CA ASN A 235 -7.00 0.77 0.72
C ASN A 235 -7.15 2.23 1.19
N ASN A 236 -6.05 2.87 1.59
CA ASN A 236 -6.10 4.25 2.08
C ASN A 236 -6.58 5.25 1.00
N PRO A 237 -5.96 5.36 -0.19
CA PRO A 237 -6.47 6.22 -1.26
C PRO A 237 -7.91 5.88 -1.71
N VAL A 238 -8.28 4.59 -1.76
CA VAL A 238 -9.65 4.18 -2.09
C VAL A 238 -10.65 4.64 -1.04
N ASN A 239 -10.34 4.47 0.25
CA ASN A 239 -11.21 4.89 1.35
C ASN A 239 -11.38 6.42 1.37
N LEU A 240 -10.32 7.18 1.07
CA LEU A 240 -10.40 8.64 0.96
C LEU A 240 -11.25 9.07 -0.25
N LEU A 241 -11.02 8.48 -1.42
CA LEU A 241 -11.75 8.84 -2.64
C LEU A 241 -13.23 8.46 -2.55
N ASN A 242 -13.56 7.29 -1.99
CA ASN A 242 -14.94 6.86 -1.76
C ASN A 242 -15.75 7.87 -0.92
N GLN A 243 -15.10 8.60 -0.01
CA GLN A 243 -15.79 9.57 0.83
C GLN A 243 -16.22 10.82 0.06
N VAL A 244 -15.55 11.18 -1.04
CA VAL A 244 -15.82 12.43 -1.78
C VAL A 244 -16.58 12.23 -3.09
N VAL A 245 -16.90 10.97 -3.43
CA VAL A 245 -17.70 10.60 -4.60
C VAL A 245 -19.10 10.09 -4.20
N PRO A 246 -20.09 10.21 -5.10
CA PRO A 246 -21.42 9.63 -4.91
C PRO A 246 -21.38 8.12 -4.69
N GLU A 247 -22.36 7.57 -3.98
CA GLU A 247 -22.43 6.14 -3.66
C GLU A 247 -22.31 5.20 -4.88
N PRO A 248 -22.96 5.45 -6.04
CA PRO A 248 -22.81 4.60 -7.23
C PRO A 248 -21.37 4.53 -7.76
N GLN A 249 -20.56 5.54 -7.47
CA GLN A 249 -19.17 5.69 -7.90
C GLN A 249 -18.16 5.06 -6.92
N ARG A 250 -18.59 4.67 -5.73
CA ARG A 250 -17.72 4.02 -4.74
C ARG A 250 -17.37 2.60 -5.14
N ILE A 251 -16.22 2.13 -4.69
CA ILE A 251 -15.74 0.75 -4.89
C ILE A 251 -15.46 0.08 -3.54
N SER A 252 -15.67 -1.23 -3.45
CA SER A 252 -15.16 -2.05 -2.34
C SER A 252 -13.92 -2.82 -2.79
N LEU A 253 -12.90 -2.90 -1.93
CA LEU A 253 -11.73 -3.74 -2.16
C LEU A 253 -11.85 -5.13 -1.50
N GLU A 254 -12.95 -5.43 -0.80
CA GLU A 254 -13.16 -6.73 -0.15
C GLU A 254 -13.05 -7.89 -1.16
N VAL A 255 -13.54 -7.67 -2.38
CA VAL A 255 -13.49 -8.68 -3.46
C VAL A 255 -12.09 -8.83 -4.06
N ALA A 256 -11.22 -7.82 -3.96
CA ALA A 256 -9.86 -7.88 -4.48
C ALA A 256 -8.99 -8.85 -3.67
N GLY A 257 -9.19 -8.93 -2.35
CA GLY A 257 -8.52 -9.89 -1.48
C GLY A 257 -8.94 -11.35 -1.72
N LEU A 258 -10.14 -11.56 -2.27
CA LEU A 258 -10.70 -12.89 -2.55
C LEU A 258 -10.29 -13.45 -3.92
N MET A 259 -9.95 -12.59 -4.89
CA MET A 259 -9.89 -13.02 -6.29
C MET A 259 -8.54 -13.51 -6.81
N ASN A 260 -7.41 -13.16 -6.18
CA ASN A 260 -6.06 -13.75 -6.42
C ASN A 260 -5.04 -12.91 -5.64
N PRO A 261 -4.18 -13.46 -4.76
CA PRO A 261 -3.11 -12.70 -4.10
C PRO A 261 -2.09 -12.09 -5.10
N ASN A 262 -2.06 -12.58 -6.34
CA ASN A 262 -1.28 -12.01 -7.45
C ASN A 262 -2.05 -10.97 -8.30
N ALA A 263 -3.35 -10.75 -8.06
CA ALA A 263 -4.06 -9.64 -8.69
C ALA A 263 -3.60 -8.33 -8.06
N SER A 264 -3.05 -7.43 -8.87
CA SER A 264 -2.64 -6.10 -8.39
C SER A 264 -3.86 -5.31 -7.92
N ILE A 265 -4.00 -5.15 -6.59
CA ILE A 265 -5.08 -4.35 -5.97
C ILE A 265 -5.16 -2.94 -6.59
N PRO A 266 -4.04 -2.23 -6.87
CA PRO A 266 -4.07 -0.97 -7.61
C PRO A 266 -4.77 -1.06 -8.97
N LYS A 267 -4.45 -2.07 -9.80
CA LYS A 267 -5.07 -2.23 -11.13
C LYS A 267 -6.58 -2.49 -11.01
N TYR A 268 -7.00 -3.27 -10.01
CA TYR A 268 -8.42 -3.48 -9.74
C TYR A 268 -9.13 -2.17 -9.37
N ALA A 269 -8.55 -1.39 -8.45
CA ALA A 269 -9.11 -0.11 -8.03
C ALA A 269 -9.25 0.86 -9.21
N VAL A 270 -8.18 0.99 -10.01
CA VAL A 270 -8.16 1.82 -11.22
C VAL A 270 -9.24 1.38 -12.22
N LYS A 271 -9.32 0.08 -12.51
CA LYS A 271 -10.35 -0.47 -13.40
C LYS A 271 -11.75 -0.13 -12.91
N LYS A 272 -12.05 -0.39 -11.63
CA LYS A 272 -13.39 -0.17 -11.07
C LYS A 272 -13.79 1.29 -11.02
N TYR A 273 -12.88 2.19 -10.63
CA TYR A 273 -13.19 3.61 -10.68
C TYR A 273 -13.33 4.15 -12.10
N THR A 274 -12.59 3.60 -13.07
CA THR A 274 -12.76 3.97 -14.49
C THR A 274 -14.11 3.50 -15.03
N GLU A 275 -14.51 2.26 -14.76
CA GLU A 275 -15.84 1.71 -15.11
C GLU A 275 -16.99 2.54 -14.53
N LYS A 276 -16.78 3.12 -13.33
CA LYS A 276 -17.77 3.95 -12.63
C LYS A 276 -17.68 5.45 -12.95
N GLY A 277 -16.75 5.86 -13.81
CA GLY A 277 -16.57 7.25 -14.22
C GLY A 277 -15.89 8.16 -13.18
N THR A 278 -15.39 7.62 -12.08
CA THR A 278 -14.61 8.37 -11.07
C THR A 278 -13.22 8.73 -11.57
N LEU A 279 -12.58 7.84 -12.33
CA LEU A 279 -11.31 8.13 -13.01
C LEU A 279 -11.56 8.27 -14.50
N ARG A 280 -10.92 9.27 -15.12
CA ARG A 280 -10.97 9.44 -16.58
C ARG A 280 -10.28 8.27 -17.27
N ALA A 281 -10.77 7.94 -18.47
CA ALA A 281 -10.21 6.86 -19.28
C ALA A 281 -8.79 7.17 -19.79
N ALA A 282 -8.50 8.46 -20.06
CA ALA A 282 -7.17 8.91 -20.43
C ALA A 282 -6.16 8.68 -19.29
N GLU A 283 -5.02 8.12 -19.65
CA GLU A 283 -3.93 7.79 -18.74
C GLU A 283 -2.65 8.45 -19.24
N SER A 284 -1.87 8.98 -18.30
CA SER A 284 -0.53 9.49 -18.55
C SER A 284 0.46 8.62 -17.79
N SER A 285 1.69 8.50 -18.29
CA SER A 285 2.74 7.75 -17.61
C SER A 285 4.09 8.45 -17.69
N ILE A 286 4.89 8.25 -16.64
CA ILE A 286 6.30 8.61 -16.59
C ILE A 286 7.13 7.36 -16.36
N GLY A 287 8.22 7.23 -17.10
CA GLY A 287 9.19 6.15 -17.02
C GLY A 287 10.56 6.62 -17.51
N PRO A 288 11.57 5.71 -17.56
CA PRO A 288 12.94 6.11 -17.90
C PRO A 288 13.07 6.80 -19.26
N GLY A 289 12.19 6.48 -20.22
CA GLY A 289 12.23 7.04 -21.57
C GLY A 289 11.68 8.46 -21.72
N ASN A 290 10.93 8.99 -20.74
CA ASN A 290 10.33 10.32 -20.81
C ASN A 290 10.47 11.14 -19.53
N PHE A 291 11.33 10.71 -18.60
CA PHE A 291 11.47 11.32 -17.28
C PHE A 291 11.76 12.83 -17.36
N ASP A 292 12.74 13.25 -18.16
CA ASP A 292 13.19 14.65 -18.23
C ASP A 292 12.20 15.59 -18.95
N SER A 293 11.27 15.04 -19.73
CA SER A 293 10.28 15.81 -20.49
C SER A 293 8.86 15.74 -19.92
N PHE A 294 8.65 14.93 -18.87
CA PHE A 294 7.34 14.75 -18.27
C PHE A 294 6.99 15.94 -17.37
N ASP A 295 5.82 16.53 -17.64
CA ASP A 295 5.30 17.66 -16.88
C ASP A 295 3.97 17.29 -16.21
N ILE A 296 4.01 17.12 -14.89
CA ILE A 296 2.85 16.72 -14.08
C ILE A 296 1.72 17.75 -14.10
N THR A 297 1.99 19.02 -14.39
CA THR A 297 0.94 20.05 -14.40
C THR A 297 0.13 20.05 -15.70
N LYS A 298 0.62 19.37 -16.75
CA LYS A 298 -0.04 19.33 -18.07
C LYS A 298 -1.02 18.18 -18.25
N ILE A 299 -1.09 17.25 -17.30
CA ILE A 299 -1.97 16.07 -17.40
C ILE A 299 -3.34 16.27 -16.77
#